data_AF-A0A1N7CRQ9-F1
#
_entry.id   AF-A0A1N7CRQ9-F1
#
_cell.length_a   1.000
_cell.length_b   1.000
_cell.length_c   1.000
_cell.angle_alpha   90.00
_cell.angle_beta   90.00
_cell.angle_gamma   90.00
#
_symmetry.space_group_name_H-M   'P 1'
#
loop_
_entity.id
_entity.type
_entity.pdbx_description
1 polymer ?
#
loop_
_entity_poly.entity_id
_entity_poly.type
_entity_poly.pdbx_seq_one_letter_code
_entity_poly.pdbx_strand_id
1 'polypeptide(L)'
;MNQWYLYHLLMGIIGLSVGFVGFSEILSQGISLGTSLMAVGALAILSQTGYALFIRESSELTERQSIEIVAIGAILCSAGALLHILV
;
A
#
# COMPACT_ATOMS: atom_id res chain seq x y z
N MET A 1 -6.18 -22.53 -6.69
CA MET A 1 -5.97 -21.37 -5.77
C MET A 1 -7.12 -20.40 -5.99
N ASN A 2 -7.73 -19.87 -4.93
CA ASN A 2 -8.93 -19.03 -5.06
C ASN A 2 -8.56 -17.66 -5.66
N GLN A 3 -9.30 -17.16 -6.65
CA GLN A 3 -8.98 -15.90 -7.36
C GLN A 3 -8.91 -14.71 -6.38
N TRP A 4 -9.79 -14.70 -5.38
CA TRP A 4 -9.82 -13.68 -4.32
C TRP A 4 -8.52 -13.61 -3.51
N TYR A 5 -7.96 -14.78 -3.17
CA TYR A 5 -6.70 -14.87 -2.41
C TYR A 5 -5.53 -14.37 -3.26
N LEU A 6 -5.51 -14.78 -4.54
CA LEU A 6 -4.49 -14.35 -5.48
C LEU A 6 -4.45 -12.82 -5.64
N TYR A 7 -5.64 -12.22 -5.74
CA TYR A 7 -5.79 -10.77 -5.90
C TYR A 7 -5.21 -10.00 -4.71
N HIS A 8 -5.55 -10.39 -3.48
CA HIS A 8 -5.03 -9.74 -2.28
C HIS A 8 -3.52 -9.96 -2.12
N LEU A 9 -3.04 -11.17 -2.38
CA LEU A 9 -1.61 -11.46 -2.35
C LEU A 9 -0.83 -10.57 -3.32
N LEU A 10 -1.30 -10.41 -4.57
CA LEU A 10 -0.69 -9.55 -5.57
C LEU A 10 -0.70 -8.09 -5.14
N MET A 11 -1.83 -7.58 -4.61
CA MET A 11 -1.89 -6.23 -4.06
C MET A 11 -0.87 -6.01 -2.93
N GLY A 12 -0.72 -6.98 -2.03
CA GLY A 12 0.28 -6.95 -0.98
C GLY A 12 1.71 -6.87 -1.53
N ILE A 13 2.03 -7.69 -2.54
CA ILE A 13 3.35 -7.69 -3.19
C ILE A 13 3.62 -6.33 -3.85
N ILE A 14 2.64 -5.74 -4.53
CA ILE A 14 2.76 -4.42 -5.15
C ILE A 14 2.99 -3.36 -4.07
N GLY A 15 2.16 -3.34 -3.03
CA GLY A 15 2.31 -2.42 -1.90
C GLY A 15 3.68 -2.55 -1.23
N LEU A 16 4.15 -3.78 -1.02
CA LEU A 16 5.47 -4.05 -0.44
C LEU A 16 6.60 -3.52 -1.32
N SER A 17 6.51 -3.72 -2.64
CA SER A 17 7.54 -3.28 -3.58
C SER A 17 7.64 -1.76 -3.61
N VAL A 18 6.51 -1.07 -3.71
CA VAL A 18 6.46 0.40 -3.70
C VAL A 18 6.93 0.97 -2.36
N GLY A 19 6.48 0.36 -1.26
CA GLY A 19 6.90 0.75 0.09
C GLY A 19 8.38 0.54 0.33
N PHE A 20 8.94 -0.56 -0.17
CA PHE A 20 10.36 -0.84 -0.07
C PHE A 20 11.20 0.21 -0.81
N VAL A 21 10.80 0.59 -2.02
CA VAL A 21 11.46 1.68 -2.76
C VAL A 21 11.41 2.97 -1.96
N GLY A 22 10.20 3.41 -1.55
CA GLY A 22 10.04 4.64 -0.76
C GLY A 22 10.85 4.64 0.54
N PHE A 23 10.90 3.51 1.24
CA PHE A 23 11.65 3.38 2.50
C PHE A 23 13.16 3.33 2.29
N SER A 24 13.64 2.64 1.25
CA SER A 24 15.06 2.61 0.90
C SER A 24 15.57 4.01 0.56
N GLU A 25 14.76 4.80 -0.13
CA GLU A 25 15.10 6.15 -0.51
C GLU A 25 15.14 7.09 0.72
N ILE A 26 14.20 6.93 1.65
CA ILE A 26 14.19 7.65 2.94
C ILE A 26 15.51 7.41 3.70
N LEU A 27 16.01 6.17 3.69
CA LEU A 27 17.26 5.82 4.35
C LEU A 27 18.49 6.40 3.64
N SER A 28 18.48 6.49 2.31
CA SER A 28 19.64 6.94 1.52
C SER A 28 19.72 8.46 1.33
N GLN A 29 18.59 9.11 1.08
CA GLN A 29 18.51 10.52 0.67
C GLN A 29 17.76 11.39 1.70
N GLY A 30 17.23 10.77 2.76
CA GLY A 30 16.44 11.45 3.78
C GLY A 30 14.96 11.51 3.45
N ILE A 31 14.19 12.08 4.36
CA ILE A 31 12.73 12.14 4.26
C ILE A 31 12.34 13.22 3.23
N SER A 32 11.69 12.80 2.15
CA SER A 32 11.04 13.69 1.20
C SER A 32 9.53 13.50 1.21
N LEU A 33 8.80 14.50 0.73
CA LEU A 33 7.34 14.46 0.67
C LEU A 33 6.84 13.29 -0.22
N GLY A 34 7.50 13.07 -1.36
CA GLY A 34 7.18 11.97 -2.28
C GLY A 34 7.42 10.59 -1.66
N THR A 35 8.59 10.38 -1.05
CA THR A 35 8.94 9.10 -0.42
C THR A 35 8.08 8.80 0.81
N SER A 36 7.69 9.82 1.58
CA SER A 36 6.74 9.69 2.70
C SER A 36 5.35 9.27 2.23
N LEU A 37 4.84 9.89 1.16
CA LEU A 37 3.55 9.53 0.55
C LEU A 37 3.57 8.09 0.02
N MET A 38 4.67 7.67 -0.61
CA MET A 38 4.87 6.29 -1.06
C MET A 38 4.84 5.31 0.11
N ALA A 39 5.57 5.60 1.19
CA ALA A 39 5.65 4.73 2.36
C ALA A 39 4.29 4.61 3.08
N VAL A 40 3.57 5.72 3.28
CA VAL A 40 2.24 5.71 3.91
C VAL A 40 1.21 4.98 3.04
N GLY A 41 1.21 5.23 1.73
CA GLY A 41 0.32 4.54 0.80
C GLY A 41 0.57 3.02 0.78
N ALA A 42 1.84 2.62 0.78
CA ALA A 42 2.25 1.22 0.83
C ALA A 42 1.82 0.54 2.13
N LEU A 43 1.99 1.22 3.27
CA LEU A 43 1.53 0.73 4.57
C LEU A 43 0.01 0.52 4.61
N ALA A 44 -0.78 1.42 4.03
CA ALA A 44 -2.23 1.27 3.94
C ALA A 44 -2.65 0.05 3.09
N ILE A 45 -1.98 -0.18 1.95
CA ILE A 45 -2.25 -1.35 1.10
C ILE A 45 -1.85 -2.64 1.82
N LEU A 46 -0.69 -2.63 2.50
CA LEU A 46 -0.18 -3.79 3.23
C LEU A 46 -1.02 -4.14 4.44
N SER A 47 -1.42 -3.16 5.24
CA SER A 47 -2.28 -3.39 6.40
C SER A 47 -3.63 -3.97 5.97
N GLN A 48 -4.22 -3.45 4.89
CA GLN A 48 -5.48 -3.95 4.37
C GLN A 48 -5.33 -5.35 3.77
N THR A 49 -4.25 -5.61 3.04
CA THR A 49 -3.96 -6.94 2.50
C THR A 49 -3.74 -7.94 3.64
N GLY A 50 -3.00 -7.57 4.67
CA GLY A 50 -2.78 -8.40 5.85
C GLY A 50 -4.08 -8.69 6.58
N TYR A 51 -4.92 -7.68 6.79
CA TYR A 51 -6.24 -7.83 7.38
C TYR A 51 -7.10 -8.82 6.58
N ALA A 52 -7.17 -8.64 5.26
CA ALA A 52 -7.92 -9.53 4.38
C ALA A 52 -7.41 -10.97 4.40
N LEU A 53 -6.09 -11.19 4.37
CA LEU A 53 -5.50 -12.52 4.27
C LEU A 53 -5.48 -13.28 5.60
N PHE A 54 -5.35 -12.58 6.74
CA PHE A 54 -5.09 -13.21 8.05
C PHE A 54 -6.19 -13.03 9.10
N ILE A 55 -7.03 -11.98 9.00
CA ILE A 55 -7.99 -11.60 10.07
C ILE A 55 -9.46 -11.88 9.68
N ARG A 56 -9.72 -12.23 8.41
CA ARG A 56 -11.02 -12.37 7.73
C ARG A 56 -12.18 -13.08 8.49
N GLU A 57 -11.94 -13.76 9.60
CA GLU A 57 -12.98 -14.37 10.45
C GLU A 57 -13.88 -13.37 11.19
N SER A 58 -13.47 -12.11 11.40
CA SER A 58 -14.34 -11.08 12.01
C SER A 58 -14.54 -9.90 11.06
N SER A 59 -15.74 -9.79 10.47
CA SER A 59 -16.11 -8.80 9.44
C SER A 59 -16.27 -7.37 9.99
N GLU A 60 -15.28 -6.82 10.69
CA GLU A 60 -15.37 -5.46 11.21
C GLU A 60 -15.31 -4.40 10.10
N LEU A 61 -14.63 -4.71 8.99
CA LEU A 61 -14.59 -3.84 7.81
C LEU A 61 -15.60 -4.30 6.74
N THR A 62 -16.44 -3.36 6.31
CA THR A 62 -17.29 -3.56 5.13
C THR A 62 -16.44 -3.61 3.86
N GLU A 63 -16.93 -4.33 2.84
CA GLU A 63 -16.26 -4.42 1.53
C GLU A 63 -15.97 -3.02 0.93
N ARG A 64 -16.88 -2.06 1.16
CA ARG A 64 -16.71 -0.68 0.71
C ARG A 64 -15.53 0.02 1.38
N GLN A 65 -15.40 -0.10 2.70
CA GLN A 65 -14.27 0.48 3.44
C GLN A 65 -12.95 -0.15 3.03
N SER A 66 -12.93 -1.46 2.79
CA SER A 66 -11.77 -2.18 2.27
C SER A 66 -11.29 -1.58 0.93
N ILE A 67 -12.23 -1.35 0.01
CA ILE A 67 -11.93 -0.76 -1.31
C ILE A 67 -11.42 0.68 -1.15
N GLU A 68 -12.04 1.48 -0.28
CA GLU A 68 -11.62 2.86 -0.03
C GLU A 68 -10.19 2.95 0.52
N ILE A 69 -9.81 2.09 1.47
CA ILE A 69 -8.45 2.07 2.04
C ILE A 69 -7.43 1.73 0.95
N VAL A 70 -7.69 0.71 0.14
CA VAL A 70 -6.78 0.32 -0.97
C VAL A 70 -6.68 1.43 -2.01
N ALA A 71 -7.81 2.05 -2.38
CA ALA A 71 -7.84 3.13 -3.36
C ALA A 71 -7.05 4.35 -2.88
N ILE A 72 -7.24 4.78 -1.63
CA ILE A 72 -6.48 5.88 -1.02
C ILE A 72 -5.00 5.53 -0.97
N GLY A 73 -4.64 4.31 -0.54
CA GLY A 73 -3.26 3.84 -0.52
C GLY A 73 -2.60 3.88 -1.90
N ALA A 74 -3.31 3.43 -2.94
CA ALA A 74 -2.83 3.44 -4.31
C ALA A 74 -2.64 4.86 -4.86
N ILE A 75 -3.55 5.78 -4.53
CA ILE A 75 -3.44 7.20 -4.88
C ILE A 75 -2.21 7.82 -4.21
N LEU A 76 -1.99 7.56 -2.91
CA LEU A 76 -0.84 8.07 -2.18
C LEU A 76 0.48 7.52 -2.74
N CYS A 77 0.53 6.22 -3.06
CA CYS A 77 1.69 5.62 -3.72
C CYS A 77 1.97 6.28 -5.08
N SER A 78 0.94 6.47 -5.90
CA SER A 78 1.08 7.03 -7.25
C SER A 78 1.49 8.50 -7.20
N ALA A 79 0.85 9.29 -6.33
CA ALA A 79 1.17 10.70 -6.11
C ALA A 79 2.58 10.86 -5.53
N GLY A 80 2.95 10.01 -4.57
CA GLY A 80 4.29 10.01 -3.98
C GLY A 80 5.37 9.66 -5.00
N ALA A 81 5.14 8.65 -5.84
CA ALA A 81 6.06 8.28 -6.91
C ALA A 81 6.20 9.41 -7.95
N LEU A 82 5.10 10.04 -8.35
CA LEU A 82 5.14 11.20 -9.26
C LEU A 82 5.93 12.37 -8.67
N LEU A 83 5.66 12.72 -7.41
CA LEU A 83 6.39 13.77 -6.69
C LEU A 83 7.88 13.45 -6.56
N HIS A 84 8.22 12.19 -6.29
CA HIS A 84 9.60 11.76 -6.16
C HIS A 84 10.36 11.80 -7.49
N ILE A 85 9.68 11.59 -8.61
CA ILE A 85 10.31 11.71 -9.95
C ILE A 85 10.43 13.17 -10.39
N LEU A 86 9.48 14.04 -9.99
CA LEU A 86 9.46 15.44 -10.41
C LEU A 86 10.44 16.35 -9.64
N VAL A 87 10.82 15.97 -8.43
CA VAL A 87 11.61 16.78 -7.48
C VAL A 87 12.94 16.10 -7.21
#